data_AF-A0A7S8FBF4-F1
#
_entry.id   AF-A0A7S8FBF4-F1
#
_cell.length_a   1.000
_cell.length_b   1.000
_cell.length_c   1.000
_cell.angle_alpha   90.00
_cell.angle_beta   90.00
_cell.angle_gamma   90.00
#
_symmetry.space_group_name_H-M   'P 1'
#
loop_
_entity.id
_entity.type
_entity.pdbx_description
1 polymer ?
#
loop_
_entity_poly.entity_id
_entity_poly.type
_entity_poly.pdbx_seq_one_letter_code
_entity_poly.pdbx_strand_id
1 'polypeptide(L)' 'MTCQKCKGLMIQERQPAVSSSTIVLRCLNCGLLIDPLIEQNRSNHVRAKAA' A
#
# COMPACT_ATOMS: atom_id res chain seq x y z
N MET A 1 11.93 1.80 -2.21
CA MET A 1 10.60 1.35 -2.69
C MET A 1 10.74 -0.03 -3.32
N THR A 2 10.56 -1.09 -2.51
CA THR A 2 10.77 -2.47 -2.96
C THR A 2 9.60 -3.33 -2.50
N CYS A 3 9.04 -4.13 -3.39
CA CYS A 3 7.86 -4.93 -3.12
C CYS A 3 8.14 -5.98 -2.05
N GLN A 4 7.30 -6.02 -1.01
CA GLN A 4 7.47 -7.00 0.07
C GLN A 4 7.19 -8.44 -0.39
N LYS A 5 6.37 -8.62 -1.43
CA LYS A 5 6.01 -9.94 -1.97
C LYS A 5 7.08 -10.53 -2.91
N CYS A 6 7.51 -9.76 -3.91
CA CYS A 6 8.38 -10.28 -4.98
C CYS A 6 9.74 -9.59 -5.08
N LYS A 7 10.06 -8.69 -4.15
CA LYS A 7 11.29 -7.86 -4.15
C LYS A 7 11.50 -7.00 -5.41
N GLY A 8 10.45 -6.84 -6.23
CA GLY A 8 10.48 -6.00 -7.44
C GLY A 8 10.35 -4.51 -7.15
N LEU A 9 10.58 -3.69 -8.16
CA LEU A 9 10.44 -2.23 -8.06
C LEU A 9 8.98 -1.84 -7.76
N MET A 10 8.82 -0.85 -6.88
CA MET A 10 7.54 -0.19 -6.65
C MET A 10 7.63 1.28 -7.05
N ILE A 11 6.53 1.81 -7.57
CA ILE A 11 6.36 3.20 -7.97
C ILE A 11 5.21 3.84 -7.21
N GLN A 12 5.26 5.15 -7.00
CA GLN A 12 4.12 5.92 -6.53
C GLN A 12 3.18 6.21 -7.69
N GLU A 13 1.91 5.88 -7.52
CA GLU A 13 0.84 6.18 -8.45
C GLU A 13 -0.25 6.97 -7.72
N ARG A 14 -0.83 7.97 -8.39
CA ARG A 14 -2.07 8.59 -7.92
C ARG A 14 -3.25 7.78 -8.41
N GLN A 15 -4.23 7.57 -7.55
CA GLN A 15 -5.48 6.88 -7.89
C GLN A 15 -6.66 7.87 -7.93
N PRO A 16 -6.77 8.68 -9.00
CA PRO A 16 -7.80 9.72 -9.10
C PRO A 16 -9.23 9.16 -9.07
N ALA A 17 -9.42 7.89 -9.43
CA ALA A 17 -10.71 7.20 -9.38
C ALA A 17 -11.20 6.92 -7.94
N VAL A 18 -10.30 6.88 -6.96
CA VAL A 18 -10.63 6.61 -5.55
C VAL A 18 -10.60 7.90 -4.73
N SER A 19 -9.60 8.74 -4.99
CA SER A 19 -9.48 10.08 -4.40
C SER A 19 -8.43 10.88 -5.17
N SER A 20 -8.68 12.17 -5.35
CA SER A 20 -7.74 13.09 -6.01
C SER A 20 -6.42 13.26 -5.26
N SER A 21 -6.35 12.88 -3.98
CA SER A 21 -5.18 13.02 -3.11
C SER A 21 -4.52 11.70 -2.73
N THR A 22 -5.13 10.55 -3.03
CA THR A 22 -4.56 9.25 -2.60
C THR A 22 -3.38 8.86 -3.48
N ILE A 23 -2.22 8.74 -2.84
CA ILE A 23 -1.00 8.20 -3.43
C ILE A 23 -0.84 6.76 -2.93
N VAL A 24 -0.76 5.83 -3.86
CA VAL A 24 -0.50 4.41 -3.58
C VAL A 24 0.86 4.01 -4.11
N LEU A 25 1.42 2.93 -3.54
CA LEU A 25 2.61 2.29 -4.07
C LEU A 25 2.20 1.04 -4.84
N ARG A 26 2.50 0.97 -6.14
CA ARG A 26 2.25 -0.19 -6.98
C ARG A 26 3.55 -0.88 -7.37
N CYS A 27 3.60 -2.21 -7.23
CA CYS A 27 4.69 -3.01 -7.77
C CYS A 27 4.50 -3.27 -9.26
N LEU A 28 5.53 -2.97 -10.06
CA LEU A 28 5.51 -3.20 -11.50
C LEU A 28 5.64 -4.68 -11.88
N ASN A 29 6.23 -5.50 -11.01
CA ASN A 29 6.45 -6.91 -11.29
C ASN A 29 5.25 -7.81 -10.94
N CYS A 30 4.65 -7.62 -9.76
CA CYS A 30 3.58 -8.51 -9.28
C CYS A 30 2.24 -7.82 -9.01
N GLY A 31 2.13 -6.51 -9.26
CA GLY A 31 0.90 -5.75 -9.09
C GLY A 31 0.47 -5.48 -7.65
N LEU A 32 1.28 -5.83 -6.65
CA LEU A 32 0.98 -5.51 -5.25
C LEU A 32 0.79 -3.99 -5.08
N LEU A 33 -0.38 -3.61 -4.57
CA LEU A 33 -0.74 -2.25 -4.20
C LEU A 33 -0.65 -2.09 -2.68
N ILE A 34 0.08 -1.08 -2.25
CA ILE A 34 0.15 -0.63 -0.86
C ILE A 34 -0.50 0.75 -0.81
N ASP A 35 -1.70 0.79 -0.24
CA ASP A 35 -2.40 2.02 0.08
C ASP A 35 -2.04 2.41 1.53
N PRO A 36 -1.55 3.65 1.78
CA PRO A 36 -1.23 4.12 3.12
C PRO A 36 -2.39 3.98 4.11
N LEU A 37 -3.64 4.15 3.66
CA LEU A 37 -4.84 3.98 4.49
C LEU A 37 -5.06 2.50 4.85
N ILE A 38 -4.87 1.59 3.89
CA ILE A 38 -4.96 0.14 4.16
C ILE A 38 -3.84 -0.30 5.11
N GLU A 39 -2.63 0.26 4.97
CA GLU A 39 -1.50 -0.04 5.85
C GLU A 39 -1.72 0.51 7.27
N GLN A 40 -2.27 1.72 7.40
CA GLN A 40 -2.70 2.27 8.69
C GLN A 40 -3.80 1.42 9.33
N ASN A 41 -4.84 1.04 8.57
CA ASN A 41 -5.93 0.19 9.07
C ASN A 41 -5.42 -1.18 9.53
N ARG A 42 -4.49 -1.80 8.78
CA ARG A 42 -3.85 -3.06 9.20
C ARG A 42 -3.06 -2.89 10.49
N SER A 43 -2.28 -1.81 10.59
CA SER A 43 -1.47 -1.53 11.78
C SER A 43 -2.34 -1.31 13.02
N ASN A 44 -3.45 -0.59 12.87
CA ASN A 44 -4.42 -0.37 13.94
C ASN A 44 -5.11 -1.68 14.35
N HIS A 45 -5.48 -2.54 13.40
CA HIS A 45 -6.10 -3.82 13.69
C HIS A 45 -5.14 -4.79 14.40
N VAL A 46 -3.85 -4.79 14.02
CA VAL A 46 -2.82 -5.60 14.72
C VAL A 46 -2.64 -5.10 16.16
N ARG A 47 -2.59 -3.79 16.38
CA ARG A 47 -2.51 -3.20 17.72
C ARG A 47 -3.74 -3.52 18.57
N ALA A 48 -4.94 -3.44 17.99
CA ALA A 48 -6.18 -3.79 18.68
C ALA A 48 -6.26 -5.27 19.07
N LYS A 49 -5.65 -6.16 18.28
CA LYS A 49 -5.62 -7.61 18.58
C LYS A 49 -4.55 -8.01 19.60
N ALA A 50 -3.57 -7.15 19.84
CA ALA A 50 -2.49 -7.38 20.81
C ALA A 50 -2.77 -6.75 22.19
N ALA A 51 -3.92 -6.07 22.35
CA ALA A 51 -4.39 -5.46 23.58
C ALA A 51 -5.38 -6.37 24.33
#